data_AF-A0A182GAW5-F1
#
_entry.id   AF-A0A182GAW5-F1
#
_cell.length_a   1.000
_cell.length_b   1.000
_cell.length_c   1.000
_cell.angle_alpha   90.00
_cell.angle_beta   90.00
_cell.angle_gamma   90.00
#
_symmetry.space_group_name_H-M   'P 1'
#
loop_
_entity.id
_entity.type
_entity.pdbx_description
1 polymer ?
#
loop_
_entity_poly.entity_id
_entity_poly.type
_entity_poly.pdbx_seq_one_letter_code
_entity_poly.pdbx_strand_id
1 'polypeptide(L)'
;MDEPDRAKFDVAKKLGNHIDDIRQQYRAYWTSSDPTEQQIGLAVYFIDTFLFRVGNEKNDSPDTVGCCSLRFEHFELEENVIKFDFRSKGNQPYRNEKEIDQGAFEVLEKLNKNNSDPSAKLFDLINPRKINGWLKKIDKDFTTKVFRTLRATDLMEIMLNKISEKISKTRGEFATDDIVDMFEESCLEVAKLCNHLKKDKKIERKILKTEQLIKSPATHQFFEKFIERDNKNEKAKLQALKAEAERKKPSANNTLVFYIDPRIVVAWCKKHGIGLNRIYSRSQLKKIKWAIENVDSSSQPGSGQTSQCSGTTATGTESTSESD
;
A
#
# COMPACT_ATOMS: atom_id res chain seq x y z
N MET A 1 13.81 -17.78 -1.53
CA MET A 1 12.85 -16.65 -1.60
C MET A 1 13.33 -15.82 -2.75
N ASP A 2 12.60 -15.95 -3.84
CA ASP A 2 13.14 -16.23 -5.17
C ASP A 2 12.84 -15.05 -6.12
N GLU A 3 13.44 -15.08 -7.31
CA GLU A 3 13.18 -14.23 -8.49
C GLU A 3 11.77 -13.59 -8.61
N PRO A 4 10.65 -14.27 -8.29
CA PRO A 4 9.32 -13.65 -8.18
C PRO A 4 9.18 -12.42 -7.28
N ASP A 5 9.91 -12.31 -6.16
CA ASP A 5 9.84 -11.13 -5.27
C ASP A 5 10.52 -9.90 -5.90
N ARG A 6 11.58 -10.10 -6.70
CA ARG A 6 12.23 -9.04 -7.48
C ARG A 6 11.31 -8.55 -8.60
N ALA A 7 10.76 -9.46 -9.39
CA ALA A 7 9.93 -9.15 -10.55
C ALA A 7 8.76 -8.23 -10.18
N LYS A 8 8.18 -8.44 -8.99
CA LYS A 8 7.13 -7.58 -8.45
C LYS A 8 7.54 -6.09 -8.37
N PHE A 9 8.76 -5.80 -7.89
CA PHE A 9 9.22 -4.41 -7.75
C PHE A 9 9.57 -3.80 -9.10
N ASP A 10 10.07 -4.59 -10.04
CA ASP A 10 10.30 -4.14 -11.42
C ASP A 10 8.97 -3.80 -12.13
N VAL A 11 7.92 -4.59 -11.91
CA VAL A 11 6.56 -4.28 -12.38
C VAL A 11 5.99 -3.03 -11.71
N ALA A 12 6.27 -2.81 -10.42
CA ALA A 12 5.86 -1.58 -9.73
C ALA A 12 6.56 -0.34 -10.30
N LYS A 13 7.86 -0.41 -10.58
CA LYS A 13 8.60 0.66 -11.24
C LYS A 13 8.04 0.93 -12.65
N LYS A 14 7.76 -0.13 -13.42
CA LYS A 14 7.13 -0.03 -14.74
C LYS A 14 5.74 0.63 -14.66
N LEU A 15 4.93 0.29 -13.66
CA LEU A 15 3.64 0.94 -13.40
C LEU A 15 3.82 2.43 -13.09
N GLY A 16 4.83 2.79 -12.29
CA GLY A 16 5.16 4.18 -11.99
C GLY A 16 5.39 5.02 -13.25
N ASN A 17 6.07 4.46 -14.26
CA ASN A 17 6.29 5.14 -15.54
C ASN A 17 5.01 5.36 -16.38
N HIS A 18 3.92 4.62 -16.09
CA HIS A 18 2.64 4.72 -16.81
C HIS A 18 1.54 5.33 -15.93
N ILE A 19 1.85 5.75 -14.70
CA ILE A 19 0.80 6.09 -13.72
C ILE A 19 -0.02 7.29 -14.16
N ASP A 20 0.60 8.28 -14.80
CA ASP A 20 -0.11 9.48 -15.24
C ASP A 20 -1.03 9.21 -16.44
N ASP A 21 -0.61 8.34 -17.37
CA ASP A 21 -1.49 7.87 -18.46
C ASP A 21 -2.68 7.08 -17.91
N ILE A 22 -2.44 6.19 -16.93
CA ILE A 22 -3.50 5.44 -16.25
C ILE A 22 -4.49 6.40 -15.58
N ARG A 23 -3.97 7.45 -14.92
CA ARG A 23 -4.79 8.49 -14.27
C ARG A 23 -5.62 9.26 -15.26
N GLN A 24 -5.04 9.67 -16.38
CA GLN A 24 -5.77 10.34 -17.43
C GLN A 24 -6.91 9.47 -17.97
N GLN A 25 -6.64 8.19 -18.22
CA GLN A 25 -7.64 7.25 -18.76
C GLN A 25 -8.80 7.01 -17.78
N TYR A 26 -8.53 6.71 -16.51
CA TYR A 26 -9.63 6.45 -15.56
C TYR A 26 -10.43 7.71 -15.24
N ARG A 27 -9.81 8.91 -15.31
CA ARG A 27 -10.51 10.19 -15.13
C ARG A 27 -11.44 10.51 -16.30
N ALA A 28 -11.02 10.19 -17.52
CA ALA A 28 -11.87 10.34 -18.71
C ALA A 28 -13.13 9.46 -18.64
N TYR A 29 -13.08 8.33 -17.91
CA TYR A 29 -14.25 7.46 -17.74
C TYR A 29 -15.35 8.07 -16.89
N TRP A 30 -15.08 9.08 -16.05
CA TRP A 30 -16.13 9.70 -15.23
C TRP A 30 -17.20 10.40 -16.07
N THR A 31 -16.83 10.94 -17.23
CA THR A 31 -17.75 11.58 -18.18
C THR A 31 -18.27 10.63 -19.26
N SER A 32 -17.93 9.33 -19.19
CA SER A 32 -18.41 8.34 -20.16
C SER A 32 -19.93 8.15 -20.08
N SER A 33 -20.52 7.87 -21.24
CA SER A 33 -21.93 7.46 -21.34
C SER A 33 -22.16 6.00 -20.91
N ASP A 34 -21.12 5.16 -20.88
CA ASP A 34 -21.21 3.76 -20.41
C ASP A 34 -21.09 3.70 -18.87
N PRO A 35 -22.14 3.28 -18.14
CA PRO A 35 -22.08 3.14 -16.69
C PRO A 35 -21.00 2.15 -16.22
N THR A 36 -20.65 1.15 -17.03
CA THR A 36 -19.56 0.21 -16.73
C THR A 36 -18.22 0.93 -16.71
N GLU A 37 -17.97 1.82 -17.67
CA GLU A 37 -16.74 2.63 -17.70
C GLU A 37 -16.70 3.59 -16.51
N GLN A 38 -17.81 4.28 -16.18
CA GLN A 38 -17.88 5.15 -15.01
C GLN A 38 -17.49 4.39 -13.72
N GLN A 39 -18.01 3.16 -13.53
CA GLN A 39 -17.64 2.32 -12.40
C GLN A 39 -16.17 1.84 -12.44
N ILE A 40 -15.62 1.51 -13.61
CA ILE A 40 -14.18 1.20 -13.75
C ILE A 40 -13.35 2.42 -13.33
N GLY A 41 -13.68 3.60 -13.84
CA GLY A 41 -12.98 4.85 -13.55
C GLY A 41 -12.91 5.12 -12.05
N LEU A 42 -14.06 5.02 -11.38
CA LEU A 42 -14.18 5.21 -9.94
C LEU A 42 -13.45 4.12 -9.12
N ALA A 43 -13.56 2.84 -9.51
CA ALA A 43 -12.90 1.75 -8.80
C ALA A 43 -11.37 1.81 -8.92
N VAL A 44 -10.83 2.13 -10.10
CA VAL A 44 -9.38 2.30 -10.29
C VAL A 44 -8.89 3.53 -9.52
N TYR A 45 -9.63 4.64 -9.53
CA TYR A 45 -9.35 5.79 -8.67
C TYR A 45 -9.27 5.40 -7.19
N PHE A 46 -10.21 4.60 -6.69
CA PHE A 46 -10.16 4.14 -5.30
C PHE A 46 -8.94 3.26 -4.99
N ILE A 47 -8.51 2.43 -5.95
CA ILE A 47 -7.31 1.60 -5.80
C ILE A 47 -6.04 2.45 -5.79
N ASP A 48 -5.93 3.47 -6.64
CA ASP A 48 -4.80 4.40 -6.69
C ASP A 48 -4.74 5.32 -5.45
N THR A 49 -5.87 5.91 -5.09
CA THR A 49 -5.96 6.98 -4.09
C THR A 49 -6.05 6.46 -2.66
N PHE A 50 -6.87 5.43 -2.42
CA PHE A 50 -7.13 4.87 -1.08
C PHE A 50 -6.43 3.54 -0.85
N LEU A 51 -5.69 3.04 -1.85
CA LEU A 51 -4.97 1.78 -1.77
C LEU A 51 -5.85 0.58 -1.41
N PHE A 52 -7.12 0.63 -1.81
CA PHE A 52 -8.03 -0.48 -1.60
C PHE A 52 -7.51 -1.75 -2.25
N ARG A 53 -7.70 -2.87 -1.55
CA ARG A 53 -7.56 -4.17 -2.20
C ARG A 53 -8.81 -4.38 -3.04
N VAL A 54 -8.67 -4.70 -4.31
CA VAL A 54 -9.32 -5.90 -4.88
C VAL A 54 -10.76 -6.18 -4.43
N GLY A 55 -10.82 -7.08 -3.43
CA GLY A 55 -12.02 -7.75 -2.95
C GLY A 55 -12.29 -8.97 -3.81
N ASN A 56 -11.82 -10.16 -3.40
CA ASN A 56 -12.21 -11.41 -4.06
C ASN A 56 -13.35 -12.06 -3.28
N GLU A 57 -14.42 -12.46 -3.96
CA GLU A 57 -15.67 -12.96 -3.37
C GLU A 57 -15.55 -14.26 -2.55
N LYS A 58 -14.36 -14.86 -2.41
CA LYS A 58 -14.21 -16.26 -1.95
C LYS A 58 -13.56 -16.52 -0.60
N ASN A 59 -12.97 -15.54 0.12
CA ASN A 59 -12.04 -15.90 1.21
C ASN A 59 -12.02 -14.96 2.44
N ASP A 60 -13.04 -14.14 2.62
CA ASP A 60 -13.05 -13.13 3.67
C ASP A 60 -14.40 -13.22 4.41
N SER A 61 -14.39 -13.02 5.73
CA SER A 61 -15.58 -13.01 6.60
C SER A 61 -16.74 -12.27 5.93
N PRO A 62 -18.02 -12.65 6.13
CA PRO A 62 -19.17 -12.01 5.48
C PRO A 62 -19.16 -10.46 5.56
N ASP A 63 -18.60 -9.92 6.64
CA ASP A 63 -18.53 -8.48 6.90
C ASP A 63 -17.28 -7.79 6.35
N THR A 64 -16.36 -8.50 5.69
CA THR A 64 -15.12 -7.90 5.16
C THR A 64 -15.19 -7.64 3.67
N VAL A 65 -14.86 -6.42 3.28
CA VAL A 65 -14.98 -5.94 1.89
C VAL A 65 -13.66 -5.40 1.33
N GLY A 66 -13.54 -5.45 0.01
CA GLY A 66 -12.54 -4.74 -0.78
C GLY A 66 -13.22 -3.80 -1.79
N CYS A 67 -12.44 -3.19 -2.68
CA CYS A 67 -12.89 -2.18 -3.63
C CYS A 67 -14.15 -2.61 -4.40
N CYS A 68 -14.10 -3.73 -5.14
CA CYS A 68 -15.24 -4.19 -5.96
C CYS A 68 -16.41 -4.78 -5.16
N SER A 69 -16.30 -4.88 -3.83
CA SER A 69 -17.35 -5.39 -2.96
C SER A 69 -17.83 -4.33 -1.95
N LEU A 70 -17.48 -3.07 -2.16
CA LEU A 70 -18.03 -1.95 -1.41
C LEU A 70 -19.55 -1.87 -1.60
N ARG A 71 -20.20 -1.26 -0.62
CA ARG A 71 -21.64 -1.07 -0.51
C ARG A 71 -21.90 0.38 -0.10
N PHE A 72 -23.11 0.86 -0.29
CA PHE A 72 -23.46 2.25 0.04
C PHE A 72 -23.33 2.55 1.55
N GLU A 73 -23.55 1.58 2.44
CA GLU A 73 -23.34 1.74 3.88
C GLU A 73 -21.88 1.93 4.33
N HIS A 74 -20.90 1.69 3.45
CA HIS A 74 -19.48 1.76 3.79
C HIS A 74 -18.86 3.14 3.64
N PHE A 75 -19.63 4.12 3.15
CA PHE A 75 -19.16 5.49 3.02
C PHE A 75 -20.27 6.51 3.23
N GLU A 76 -19.87 7.69 3.66
CA GLU A 76 -20.68 8.91 3.69
C GLU A 76 -20.06 9.92 2.71
N LEU A 77 -20.90 10.75 2.09
CA LEU A 77 -20.50 11.72 1.08
C LEU A 77 -21.06 13.10 1.44
N GLU A 78 -20.18 14.07 1.69
CA GLU A 78 -20.54 15.44 2.09
C GLU A 78 -19.58 16.43 1.41
N GLU A 79 -20.09 17.42 0.66
CA GLU A 79 -19.30 18.56 0.13
C GLU A 79 -17.90 18.19 -0.44
N ASN A 80 -17.84 17.29 -1.43
CA ASN A 80 -16.61 16.75 -2.03
C ASN A 80 -15.70 15.89 -1.13
N VAL A 81 -16.10 15.65 0.10
CA VAL A 81 -15.42 14.76 1.05
C VAL A 81 -16.12 13.40 1.07
N ILE A 82 -15.33 12.34 0.91
CA ILE A 82 -15.78 10.97 1.17
C ILE A 82 -15.20 10.47 2.49
N LYS A 83 -16.06 9.88 3.32
CA LYS A 83 -15.69 9.26 4.58
C LYS A 83 -16.00 7.77 4.52
N PHE A 84 -14.97 6.95 4.50
CA PHE A 84 -15.09 5.49 4.54
C PHE A 84 -15.08 4.98 5.98
N ASP A 85 -15.97 4.03 6.30
CA ASP A 85 -15.86 3.17 7.49
C ASP A 85 -16.31 1.74 7.14
N PHE A 86 -15.37 0.81 7.09
CA PHE A 86 -15.67 -0.60 6.81
C PHE A 86 -14.60 -1.55 7.36
N ARG A 87 -14.91 -2.86 7.35
CA ARG A 87 -13.93 -3.91 7.67
C ARG A 87 -13.31 -4.46 6.39
N SER A 88 -11.99 -4.51 6.36
CA SER A 88 -11.21 -5.10 5.25
C SER A 88 -10.59 -6.44 5.66
N LYS A 89 -9.93 -7.12 4.71
CA LYS A 89 -9.23 -8.40 4.89
C LYS A 89 -8.61 -8.59 6.27
N GLY A 90 -8.93 -9.72 6.92
CA GLY A 90 -8.46 -10.02 8.28
C GLY A 90 -9.15 -9.18 9.37
N ASN A 91 -10.38 -8.73 9.09
CA ASN A 91 -11.22 -7.90 9.96
C ASN A 91 -10.50 -6.64 10.46
N GLN A 92 -9.83 -5.94 9.54
CA GLN A 92 -9.10 -4.72 9.82
C GLN A 92 -10.00 -3.52 9.56
N PRO A 93 -10.25 -2.64 10.55
CA PRO A 93 -10.99 -1.42 10.31
C PRO A 93 -10.25 -0.57 9.28
N TYR A 94 -10.99 0.00 8.34
CA TYR A 94 -10.51 1.01 7.43
C TYR A 94 -11.38 2.25 7.63
N ARG A 95 -10.76 3.31 8.14
CA ARG A 95 -11.38 4.62 8.33
C ARG A 95 -10.52 5.66 7.65
N ASN A 96 -11.09 6.38 6.70
CA ASN A 96 -10.38 7.43 5.97
C ASN A 96 -11.40 8.47 5.53
N GLU A 97 -11.05 9.73 5.71
CA GLU A 97 -11.85 10.87 5.31
C GLU A 97 -10.96 11.75 4.45
N LYS A 98 -11.43 12.05 3.24
CA LYS A 98 -10.61 12.76 2.27
C LYS A 98 -11.48 13.47 1.24
N GLU A 99 -11.07 14.66 0.86
CA GLU A 99 -11.52 15.31 -0.36
C GLU A 99 -11.14 14.46 -1.60
N ILE A 100 -12.07 14.34 -2.53
CA ILE A 100 -11.90 13.59 -3.78
C ILE A 100 -12.03 14.47 -5.01
N ASP A 101 -11.49 13.99 -6.12
CA ASP A 101 -11.57 14.65 -7.42
C ASP A 101 -13.05 14.89 -7.78
N GLN A 102 -13.37 16.09 -8.26
CA GLN A 102 -14.75 16.52 -8.59
C GLN A 102 -15.50 15.50 -9.46
N GLY A 103 -14.87 14.96 -10.51
CA GLY A 103 -15.52 13.97 -11.37
C GLY A 103 -15.81 12.63 -10.68
N ALA A 104 -14.98 12.22 -9.72
CA ALA A 104 -15.28 11.04 -8.90
C ALA A 104 -16.48 11.30 -7.97
N PHE A 105 -16.55 12.50 -7.39
CA PHE A 105 -17.69 12.93 -6.57
C PHE A 105 -18.99 12.90 -7.37
N GLU A 106 -19.02 13.49 -8.57
CA GLU A 106 -20.22 13.52 -9.43
C GLU A 106 -20.71 12.12 -9.79
N VAL A 107 -19.80 11.19 -10.10
CA VAL A 107 -20.16 9.78 -10.36
C VAL A 107 -20.73 9.12 -9.11
N LEU A 108 -20.10 9.32 -7.94
CA LEU A 108 -20.59 8.79 -6.67
C LEU A 108 -21.96 9.35 -6.30
N GLU A 109 -22.15 10.66 -6.45
CA GLU A 109 -23.41 11.33 -6.15
C GLU A 109 -24.54 10.79 -7.03
N LYS A 110 -24.27 10.61 -8.33
CA LYS A 110 -25.21 9.97 -9.27
C LYS A 110 -25.56 8.54 -8.85
N LEU A 111 -24.57 7.72 -8.47
CA LEU A 111 -24.80 6.34 -8.02
C LEU A 111 -25.61 6.29 -6.72
N ASN A 112 -25.30 7.18 -5.77
CA ASN A 112 -25.96 7.26 -4.46
C ASN A 112 -27.41 7.73 -4.57
N LYS A 113 -27.71 8.71 -5.45
CA LYS A 113 -29.08 9.17 -5.73
C LYS A 113 -29.97 8.07 -6.35
N ASN A 114 -29.36 7.14 -7.10
CA ASN A 114 -30.07 6.08 -7.79
C ASN A 114 -30.28 4.81 -6.94
N ASN A 115 -29.75 4.75 -5.72
CA ASN A 115 -29.84 3.57 -4.87
C ASN A 115 -30.11 3.93 -3.40
N SER A 116 -31.28 3.54 -2.90
CA SER A 116 -31.68 3.77 -1.51
C SER A 116 -31.39 2.59 -0.58
N ASP A 117 -30.89 1.46 -1.09
CA ASP A 117 -30.54 0.29 -0.28
C ASP A 117 -29.08 0.40 0.21
N PRO A 118 -28.83 0.63 1.51
CA PRO A 118 -27.48 0.75 2.03
C PRO A 118 -26.64 -0.53 1.85
N SER A 119 -27.30 -1.69 1.74
CA SER A 119 -26.66 -3.00 1.58
C SER A 119 -26.36 -3.36 0.13
N ALA A 120 -26.82 -2.55 -0.84
CA ALA A 120 -26.51 -2.78 -2.25
C ALA A 120 -25.03 -2.50 -2.55
N LYS A 121 -24.47 -3.25 -3.51
CA LYS A 121 -23.08 -3.02 -3.98
C LYS A 121 -23.00 -1.65 -4.64
N LEU A 122 -21.95 -0.89 -4.30
CA LEU A 122 -21.60 0.35 -5.01
C LEU A 122 -21.23 0.06 -6.48
N PHE A 123 -20.61 -1.10 -6.70
CA PHE A 123 -20.15 -1.56 -8.00
C PHE A 123 -20.86 -2.85 -8.40
N ASP A 124 -22.00 -2.72 -9.07
CA ASP A 124 -22.83 -3.82 -9.53
C ASP A 124 -22.51 -4.29 -10.95
N LEU A 125 -21.88 -3.43 -11.78
CA LEU A 125 -21.52 -3.75 -13.17
C LEU A 125 -20.10 -4.28 -13.34
N ILE A 126 -19.26 -4.19 -12.31
CA ILE A 126 -17.85 -4.58 -12.35
C ILE A 126 -17.48 -5.62 -11.29
N ASN A 127 -16.33 -6.26 -11.51
CA ASN A 127 -15.75 -7.22 -10.58
C ASN A 127 -14.22 -7.21 -10.74
N PRO A 128 -13.47 -7.91 -9.86
CA PRO A 128 -12.00 -7.94 -9.94
C PRO A 128 -11.44 -8.39 -11.28
N ARG A 129 -12.15 -9.27 -12.01
CA ARG A 129 -11.73 -9.74 -13.33
C ARG A 129 -11.79 -8.61 -14.35
N LYS A 130 -12.86 -7.80 -14.36
CA LYS A 130 -12.98 -6.64 -15.26
C LYS A 130 -11.88 -5.60 -15.00
N ILE A 131 -11.62 -5.25 -13.74
CA ILE A 131 -10.58 -4.27 -13.38
C ILE A 131 -9.18 -4.75 -13.77
N ASN A 132 -8.82 -6.01 -13.45
CA ASN A 132 -7.53 -6.54 -13.89
C ASN A 132 -7.46 -6.72 -15.41
N GLY A 133 -8.58 -7.01 -16.07
CA GLY A 133 -8.65 -7.06 -17.53
C GLY A 133 -8.37 -5.70 -18.16
N TRP A 134 -8.93 -4.63 -17.60
CA TRP A 134 -8.66 -3.26 -18.04
C TRP A 134 -7.18 -2.89 -17.88
N LEU A 135 -6.58 -3.15 -16.72
CA LEU A 135 -5.14 -2.91 -16.50
C LEU A 135 -4.25 -3.70 -17.47
N LYS A 136 -4.64 -4.94 -17.78
CA LYS A 136 -3.89 -5.81 -18.71
C LYS A 136 -3.91 -5.35 -20.16
N LYS A 137 -4.89 -4.52 -20.56
CA LYS A 137 -4.89 -3.88 -21.88
C LYS A 137 -3.80 -2.83 -22.00
N ILE A 138 -3.43 -2.20 -20.89
CA ILE A 138 -2.34 -1.21 -20.81
C ILE A 138 -1.01 -1.96 -20.75
N ASP A 139 -0.89 -2.92 -19.84
CA ASP A 139 0.27 -3.81 -19.78
C ASP A 139 -0.08 -5.15 -19.14
N LYS A 140 0.34 -6.25 -19.76
CA LYS A 140 0.00 -7.63 -19.34
C LYS A 140 0.41 -7.95 -17.88
N ASP A 141 1.42 -7.26 -17.35
CA ASP A 141 1.96 -7.50 -16.01
C ASP A 141 1.24 -6.65 -14.94
N PHE A 142 0.43 -5.67 -15.35
CA PHE A 142 -0.29 -4.80 -14.42
C PHE A 142 -1.46 -5.51 -13.75
N THR A 143 -1.52 -5.36 -12.43
CA THR A 143 -2.63 -5.82 -11.59
C THR A 143 -2.90 -4.80 -10.49
N THR A 144 -4.08 -4.87 -9.91
CA THR A 144 -4.47 -3.96 -8.81
C THR A 144 -3.55 -4.04 -7.59
N LYS A 145 -2.86 -5.17 -7.39
CA LYS A 145 -1.92 -5.37 -6.27
C LYS A 145 -0.66 -4.51 -6.41
N VAL A 146 -0.30 -4.13 -7.64
CA VAL A 146 0.95 -3.41 -7.93
C VAL A 146 0.90 -1.97 -7.40
N PHE A 147 -0.27 -1.31 -7.45
CA PHE A 147 -0.48 0.06 -6.95
C PHE A 147 0.00 0.25 -5.50
N ARG A 148 -0.31 -0.71 -4.62
CA ARG A 148 0.13 -0.66 -3.21
C ARG A 148 1.65 -0.73 -3.06
N THR A 149 2.34 -1.42 -3.98
CA THR A 149 3.80 -1.54 -3.97
C THR A 149 4.44 -0.26 -4.51
N LEU A 150 3.89 0.28 -5.61
CA LEU A 150 4.30 1.57 -6.17
C LEU A 150 4.17 2.68 -5.12
N ARG A 151 2.96 2.91 -4.59
CA ARG A 151 2.70 4.01 -3.64
C ARG A 151 3.48 3.87 -2.33
N ALA A 152 3.70 2.66 -1.85
CA ALA A 152 4.52 2.43 -0.65
C ALA A 152 6.00 2.75 -0.91
N THR A 153 6.51 2.38 -2.08
CA THR A 153 7.90 2.67 -2.49
C THR A 153 8.10 4.16 -2.73
N ASP A 154 7.20 4.82 -3.46
CA ASP A 154 7.24 6.27 -3.71
C ASP A 154 7.26 7.08 -2.41
N LEU A 155 6.33 6.75 -1.49
CA LEU A 155 6.28 7.45 -0.20
C LEU A 155 7.57 7.23 0.58
N MET A 156 8.09 5.99 0.61
CA MET A 156 9.35 5.73 1.29
C MET A 156 10.51 6.53 0.68
N GLU A 157 10.62 6.59 -0.64
CA GLU A 157 11.64 7.39 -1.32
C GLU A 157 11.57 8.88 -0.95
N ILE A 158 10.35 9.45 -0.95
CA ILE A 158 10.12 10.83 -0.49
C ILE A 158 10.61 11.02 0.95
N MET A 159 10.34 10.06 1.84
CA MET A 159 10.76 10.15 3.25
C MET A 159 12.27 10.01 3.41
N LEU A 160 12.92 9.09 2.70
CA LEU A 160 14.37 8.93 2.69
C LEU A 160 15.07 10.18 2.14
N ASN A 161 14.48 10.85 1.14
CA ASN A 161 14.98 12.12 0.64
C ASN A 161 14.89 13.22 1.69
N LYS A 162 13.76 13.34 2.39
CA LYS A 162 13.61 14.28 3.53
C LYS A 162 14.64 14.04 4.63
N ILE A 163 14.93 12.78 4.97
CA ILE A 163 15.97 12.46 5.95
C ILE A 163 17.35 12.87 5.41
N SER A 164 17.64 12.57 4.14
CA SER A 164 18.90 12.96 3.49
C SER A 164 19.11 14.48 3.50
N GLU A 165 18.06 15.25 3.23
CA GLU A 165 18.09 16.71 3.31
C GLU A 165 18.41 17.20 4.73
N LYS A 166 17.79 16.60 5.76
CA LYS A 166 18.09 16.91 7.17
C LYS A 166 19.56 16.64 7.49
N ILE A 167 20.08 15.47 7.10
CA ILE A 167 21.50 15.10 7.30
C ILE A 167 22.44 16.11 6.64
N SER A 168 22.13 16.53 5.41
CA SER A 168 22.95 17.51 4.68
C SER A 168 22.99 18.90 5.36
N LYS A 169 21.86 19.33 5.95
CA LYS A 169 21.74 20.65 6.60
C LYS A 169 22.48 20.73 7.94
N THR A 170 22.62 19.62 8.65
CA THR A 170 23.34 19.56 9.94
C THR A 170 24.81 19.18 9.80
N ARG A 171 25.38 19.24 8.58
CA ARG A 171 26.78 18.88 8.29
C ARG A 171 27.20 17.48 8.79
N GLY A 172 26.24 16.55 8.88
CA GLY A 172 26.50 15.18 9.34
C GLY A 172 26.59 15.00 10.86
N GLU A 173 26.16 15.96 11.67
CA GLU A 173 26.14 15.86 13.14
C GLU A 173 25.01 14.97 13.71
N PHE A 174 24.24 14.27 12.87
CA PHE A 174 23.22 13.35 13.38
C PHE A 174 23.87 12.08 13.94
N ALA A 175 23.51 11.72 15.18
CA ALA A 175 23.82 10.40 15.68
C ALA A 175 23.14 9.34 14.81
N THR A 176 23.81 8.21 14.58
CA THR A 176 23.24 7.12 13.78
C THR A 176 21.90 6.64 14.33
N ASP A 177 21.72 6.68 15.65
CA ASP A 177 20.48 6.27 16.31
C ASP A 177 19.31 7.21 15.94
N ASP A 178 19.52 8.53 15.90
CA ASP A 178 18.49 9.49 15.47
C ASP A 178 18.05 9.27 14.01
N ILE A 179 19.00 8.88 13.15
CA ILE A 179 18.71 8.57 11.74
C ILE A 179 17.87 7.30 11.62
N VAL A 180 18.17 6.29 12.45
CA VAL A 180 17.39 5.06 12.52
C VAL A 180 15.98 5.35 13.05
N ASP A 181 15.83 6.19 14.05
CA ASP A 181 14.51 6.58 14.59
C ASP A 181 13.66 7.29 13.52
N MET A 182 14.24 8.25 12.78
CA MET A 182 13.55 8.90 11.65
C MET A 182 13.16 7.91 10.54
N PHE A 183 13.98 6.88 10.30
CA PHE A 183 13.67 5.81 9.35
C PHE A 183 12.50 4.95 9.85
N GLU A 184 12.47 4.61 11.13
CA GLU A 184 11.37 3.84 11.74
C GLU A 184 10.05 4.62 11.69
N GLU A 185 10.07 5.92 11.98
CA GLU A 185 8.94 6.83 11.77
C GLU A 185 8.47 6.80 10.31
N SER A 186 9.41 6.78 9.37
CA SER A 186 9.09 6.70 7.94
C SER A 186 8.39 5.40 7.56
N CYS A 187 8.85 4.27 8.10
CA CYS A 187 8.19 2.99 7.90
C CYS A 187 6.78 2.98 8.51
N LEU A 188 6.55 3.70 9.61
CA LEU A 188 5.22 3.82 10.22
C LEU A 188 4.27 4.63 9.34
N GLU A 189 4.73 5.72 8.72
CA GLU A 189 3.91 6.49 7.78
C GLU A 189 3.52 5.67 6.54
N VAL A 190 4.45 4.91 5.97
CA VAL A 190 4.14 4.01 4.85
C VAL A 190 3.15 2.90 5.28
N ALA A 191 3.28 2.40 6.52
CA ALA A 191 2.36 1.41 7.07
C ALA A 191 0.96 2.00 7.28
N LYS A 192 0.84 3.26 7.70
CA LYS A 192 -0.44 4.00 7.81
C LYS A 192 -1.09 4.15 6.43
N LEU A 193 -0.33 4.60 5.43
CA LEU A 193 -0.80 4.71 4.04
C LEU A 193 -1.41 3.40 3.54
N CYS A 194 -0.76 2.26 3.82
CA CYS A 194 -1.24 0.95 3.41
C CYS A 194 -2.34 0.35 4.32
N ASN A 195 -2.75 1.02 5.40
CA ASN A 195 -3.58 0.46 6.46
C ASN A 195 -3.05 -0.91 6.99
N HIS A 196 -1.74 -1.01 7.19
CA HIS A 196 -1.10 -2.20 7.75
C HIS A 196 -1.10 -2.13 9.28
N LEU A 197 -2.15 -2.64 9.89
CA LEU A 197 -2.34 -2.61 11.34
C LEU A 197 -1.81 -3.89 12.02
N LYS A 198 -1.15 -3.75 13.17
CA LYS A 198 -0.77 -4.88 14.05
C LYS A 198 -1.86 -5.15 15.07
N LYS A 199 -2.10 -6.44 15.30
CA LYS A 199 -2.84 -6.91 16.47
C LYS A 199 -1.95 -6.78 17.70
N ASP A 200 -2.50 -6.23 18.78
CA ASP A 200 -1.83 -6.26 20.07
C ASP A 200 -2.14 -7.60 20.76
N LYS A 201 -1.22 -8.56 20.62
CA LYS A 201 -1.36 -9.89 21.22
C LYS A 201 -1.49 -9.83 22.75
N LYS A 202 -0.96 -8.80 23.41
CA LYS A 202 -1.07 -8.66 24.87
C LYS A 202 -2.50 -8.27 25.24
N ILE A 203 -3.11 -7.34 24.50
CA ILE A 203 -4.51 -6.97 24.67
C ILE A 203 -5.42 -8.14 24.28
N GLU A 204 -5.18 -8.84 23.17
CA GLU A 204 -5.96 -10.02 22.77
C GLU A 204 -5.96 -11.11 23.88
N ARG A 205 -4.80 -11.37 24.50
CA ARG A 205 -4.71 -12.29 25.64
C ARG A 205 -5.50 -11.80 26.86
N LYS A 206 -5.50 -10.49 27.14
CA LYS A 206 -6.30 -9.92 28.25
C LYS A 206 -7.80 -10.07 27.98
N ILE A 207 -8.26 -9.79 26.76
CA ILE A 207 -9.64 -9.99 26.32
C ILE A 207 -10.05 -11.43 26.54
N LEU A 208 -9.27 -12.39 26.03
CA LEU A 208 -9.57 -13.82 26.17
C LEU A 208 -9.71 -14.25 27.64
N LYS A 209 -8.80 -13.78 28.51
CA LYS A 209 -8.86 -14.07 29.94
C LYS A 209 -10.11 -13.48 30.60
N THR A 210 -10.44 -12.22 30.31
CA THR A 210 -11.65 -11.58 30.85
C THR A 210 -12.93 -12.24 30.35
N GLU A 211 -12.98 -12.67 29.08
CA GLU A 211 -14.13 -13.43 28.55
C GLU A 211 -14.32 -14.78 29.23
N GLN A 212 -13.22 -15.47 29.58
CA GLN A 212 -13.28 -16.73 30.34
C GLN A 212 -13.80 -16.50 31.77
N LEU A 213 -13.40 -15.41 32.44
CA LEU A 213 -13.89 -15.07 33.78
C LEU A 213 -15.40 -14.83 33.80
N ILE A 214 -15.93 -14.09 32.82
CA ILE A 214 -17.38 -13.80 32.71
C ILE A 214 -18.20 -15.07 32.42
N LYS A 215 -17.62 -16.08 31.76
CA LYS A 215 -18.31 -17.33 31.39
C LYS A 215 -18.29 -18.41 32.49
N SER A 216 -17.58 -18.19 33.60
CA SER A 216 -17.53 -19.17 34.70
C SER A 216 -18.86 -19.19 35.46
N PRO A 217 -19.54 -20.35 35.60
CA PRO A 217 -20.81 -20.43 36.33
C PRO A 217 -20.62 -20.23 37.85
N ALA A 218 -21.61 -19.60 38.48
CA ALA A 218 -21.62 -19.29 39.90
C ALA A 218 -21.99 -20.51 40.76
N THR A 219 -21.28 -20.73 41.86
CA THR A 219 -21.46 -21.91 42.73
C THR A 219 -22.41 -21.69 43.92
N HIS A 220 -22.92 -20.47 44.20
CA HIS A 220 -23.82 -20.23 45.34
C HIS A 220 -24.72 -19.00 45.22
N GLN A 221 -26.03 -19.17 45.52
CA GLN A 221 -27.09 -18.15 45.49
C GLN A 221 -26.86 -16.93 46.41
N PHE A 222 -26.14 -17.08 47.54
CA PHE A 222 -25.91 -15.97 48.48
C PHE A 222 -24.99 -14.87 47.94
N PHE A 223 -24.23 -15.13 46.86
CA PHE A 223 -23.29 -14.17 46.27
C PHE A 223 -23.81 -13.50 45.00
N GLU A 224 -25.05 -13.75 44.57
CA GLU A 224 -25.58 -13.28 43.28
C GLU A 224 -25.40 -11.77 43.05
N LYS A 225 -25.78 -10.91 44.00
CA LYS A 225 -25.63 -9.45 43.86
C LYS A 225 -24.17 -8.97 43.79
N PHE A 226 -23.27 -9.65 44.51
CA PHE A 226 -21.83 -9.33 44.46
C PHE A 226 -21.23 -9.78 43.12
N ILE A 227 -21.62 -10.97 42.65
CA ILE A 227 -21.24 -11.55 41.35
C ILE A 227 -21.79 -10.71 40.20
N GLU A 228 -23.02 -10.19 40.28
CA GLU A 228 -23.58 -9.28 39.28
C GLU A 228 -22.78 -7.98 39.16
N ARG A 229 -22.36 -7.40 40.30
CA ARG A 229 -21.52 -6.19 40.31
C ARG A 229 -20.13 -6.45 39.73
N ASP A 230 -19.50 -7.57 40.10
CA ASP A 230 -18.20 -7.98 39.55
C ASP A 230 -18.30 -8.30 38.06
N ASN A 231 -19.35 -8.99 37.63
CA ASN A 231 -19.61 -9.24 36.21
C ASN A 231 -19.88 -7.93 35.44
N LYS A 232 -20.54 -6.95 36.05
CA LYS A 232 -20.71 -5.61 35.44
C LYS A 232 -19.37 -4.89 35.27
N ASN A 233 -18.51 -4.94 36.30
CA ASN A 233 -17.17 -4.35 36.25
C ASN A 233 -16.28 -5.05 35.21
N GLU A 234 -16.27 -6.39 35.18
CA GLU A 234 -15.51 -7.17 34.19
C GLU A 234 -16.07 -6.98 32.77
N LYS A 235 -17.40 -6.82 32.59
CA LYS A 235 -17.99 -6.44 31.29
C LYS A 235 -17.55 -5.05 30.84
N ALA A 236 -17.52 -4.06 31.72
CA ALA A 236 -17.04 -2.71 31.39
C ALA A 236 -15.55 -2.74 31.02
N LYS A 237 -14.73 -3.48 31.77
CA LYS A 237 -13.32 -3.71 31.48
C LYS A 237 -13.11 -4.46 30.15
N LEU A 238 -13.96 -5.44 29.86
CA LEU A 238 -13.95 -6.14 28.57
C LEU A 238 -14.26 -5.17 27.42
N GLN A 239 -15.27 -4.31 27.58
CA GLN A 239 -15.59 -3.28 26.58
C GLN A 239 -14.42 -2.31 26.38
N ALA A 240 -13.79 -1.85 27.46
CA ALA A 240 -12.61 -0.98 27.37
C ALA A 240 -11.42 -1.67 26.65
N LEU A 241 -11.13 -2.93 26.98
CA LEU A 241 -10.09 -3.72 26.32
C LEU A 241 -10.40 -3.96 24.84
N LYS A 242 -11.67 -4.23 24.51
CA LYS A 242 -12.13 -4.36 23.11
C LYS A 242 -11.97 -3.03 22.37
N ALA A 243 -12.38 -1.91 22.96
CA ALA A 243 -12.19 -0.59 22.38
C ALA A 243 -10.71 -0.24 22.18
N GLU A 244 -9.83 -0.62 23.11
CA GLU A 244 -8.38 -0.46 22.98
C GLU A 244 -7.82 -1.33 21.85
N ALA A 245 -8.26 -2.59 21.73
CA ALA A 245 -7.87 -3.48 20.64
C ALA A 245 -8.34 -3.00 19.26
N GLU A 246 -9.47 -2.29 19.19
CA GLU A 246 -9.99 -1.68 17.97
C GLU A 246 -9.11 -0.50 17.48
N ARG A 247 -8.42 0.20 18.38
CA ARG A 247 -7.42 1.24 18.07
C ARG A 247 -6.08 0.61 17.65
N LYS A 248 -6.13 -0.30 16.68
CA LYS A 248 -4.96 -1.05 16.21
C LYS A 248 -3.85 -0.07 15.77
N LYS A 249 -2.60 -0.42 16.08
CA LYS A 249 -1.43 0.40 15.74
C LYS A 249 -0.87 0.01 14.36
N PRO A 250 -0.12 0.88 13.66
CA PRO A 250 0.56 0.50 12.42
C PRO A 250 1.66 -0.55 12.64
N SER A 251 2.00 -1.29 11.58
CA SER A 251 3.04 -2.32 11.55
C SER A 251 4.03 -2.07 10.42
N ALA A 252 5.22 -1.58 10.77
CA ALA A 252 6.31 -1.30 9.84
C ALA A 252 6.94 -2.57 9.22
N ASN A 253 7.10 -3.64 10.00
CA ASN A 253 7.94 -4.79 9.61
C ASN A 253 7.48 -5.50 8.32
N ASN A 254 6.18 -5.69 8.14
CA ASN A 254 5.66 -6.31 6.92
C ASN A 254 5.69 -5.34 5.73
N THR A 255 5.47 -4.05 5.99
CA THR A 255 5.50 -3.00 4.98
C THR A 255 6.89 -2.89 4.35
N LEU A 256 7.92 -2.83 5.20
CA LEU A 256 9.32 -2.69 4.80
C LEU A 256 9.83 -3.83 3.90
N VAL A 257 9.36 -5.06 4.11
CA VAL A 257 9.85 -6.23 3.37
C VAL A 257 9.01 -6.53 2.13
N PHE A 258 7.70 -6.33 2.22
CA PHE A 258 6.77 -6.82 1.20
C PHE A 258 6.18 -5.75 0.32
N TYR A 259 6.34 -4.45 0.61
CA TYR A 259 5.68 -3.38 -0.14
C TYR A 259 6.62 -2.28 -0.58
N ILE A 260 7.74 -2.08 0.13
CA ILE A 260 8.78 -1.12 -0.23
C ILE A 260 9.86 -1.86 -1.03
N ASP A 261 10.29 -1.29 -2.16
CA ASP A 261 11.44 -1.83 -2.90
C ASP A 261 12.71 -1.77 -2.02
N PRO A 262 13.31 -2.92 -1.67
CA PRO A 262 14.48 -2.93 -0.79
C PRO A 262 15.70 -2.24 -1.43
N ARG A 263 15.76 -2.08 -2.76
CA ARG A 263 16.89 -1.42 -3.43
C ARG A 263 17.02 0.04 -3.03
N ILE A 264 15.90 0.76 -2.89
CA ILE A 264 15.92 2.18 -2.51
C ILE A 264 16.46 2.35 -1.08
N VAL A 265 16.09 1.45 -0.17
CA VAL A 265 16.55 1.48 1.22
C VAL A 265 18.03 1.09 1.31
N VAL A 266 18.44 0.04 0.59
CA VAL A 266 19.85 -0.40 0.56
C VAL A 266 20.76 0.69 0.00
N ALA A 267 20.39 1.30 -1.13
CA ALA A 267 21.15 2.38 -1.74
C ALA A 267 21.26 3.58 -0.79
N TRP A 268 20.17 3.95 -0.13
CA TRP A 268 20.16 5.03 0.86
C TRP A 268 21.05 4.72 2.07
N CYS A 269 20.99 3.50 2.62
CA CYS A 269 21.84 3.10 3.73
C CYS A 269 23.33 3.19 3.37
N LYS A 270 23.70 2.71 2.18
CA LYS A 270 25.09 2.78 1.69
C LYS A 270 25.55 4.23 1.52
N LYS A 271 24.71 5.09 0.94
CA LYS A 271 24.99 6.51 0.75
C LYS A 271 25.32 7.24 2.06
N HIS A 272 24.66 6.87 3.16
CA HIS A 272 24.81 7.51 4.47
C HIS A 272 25.65 6.69 5.47
N GLY A 273 26.30 5.60 5.04
CA GLY A 273 27.15 4.78 5.91
C GLY A 273 26.38 4.02 7.02
N ILE A 274 25.08 3.77 6.82
CA ILE A 274 24.23 3.10 7.81
C ILE A 274 24.32 1.59 7.60
N GLY A 275 24.68 0.86 8.66
CA GLY A 275 24.71 -0.60 8.64
C GLY A 275 23.32 -1.20 8.39
N LEU A 276 23.16 -2.05 7.38
CA LEU A 276 21.87 -2.67 7.05
C LEU A 276 21.26 -3.49 8.20
N ASN A 277 22.09 -4.00 9.12
CA ASN A 277 21.66 -4.69 10.34
C ASN A 277 20.97 -3.79 11.37
N ARG A 278 21.09 -2.46 11.24
CA ARG A 278 20.34 -1.48 12.03
C ARG A 278 18.90 -1.33 11.52
N ILE A 279 18.66 -1.60 10.24
CA ILE A 279 17.38 -1.42 9.56
C ILE A 279 16.62 -2.74 9.39
N TYR A 280 17.34 -3.80 9.04
CA TYR A 280 16.80 -5.11 8.75
C TYR A 280 17.30 -6.15 9.76
N SER A 281 16.38 -6.96 10.29
CA SER A 281 16.74 -8.16 11.04
C SER A 281 17.48 -9.18 10.16
N ARG A 282 18.21 -10.11 10.79
CA ARG A 282 18.90 -11.21 10.09
C ARG A 282 17.98 -11.99 9.14
N SER A 283 16.72 -12.18 9.52
CA SER A 283 15.73 -12.88 8.69
C SER A 283 15.33 -12.07 7.46
N GLN A 284 15.25 -10.75 7.57
CA GLN A 284 14.88 -9.85 6.47
C GLN A 284 16.05 -9.68 5.50
N LEU A 285 17.28 -9.56 5.99
CA LEU A 285 18.50 -9.50 5.17
C LEU A 285 18.60 -10.69 4.21
N LYS A 286 18.23 -11.90 4.66
CA LYS A 286 18.17 -13.10 3.80
C LYS A 286 17.17 -12.96 2.65
N LYS A 287 16.05 -12.26 2.87
CA LYS A 287 14.99 -12.07 1.86
C LYS A 287 15.36 -11.02 0.82
N ILE A 288 16.08 -9.99 1.24
CA ILE A 288 16.48 -8.87 0.36
C ILE A 288 17.88 -9.03 -0.22
N LYS A 289 18.50 -10.22 -0.07
CA LYS A 289 19.86 -10.49 -0.53
C LYS A 289 20.07 -10.10 -2.01
N TRP A 290 19.10 -10.44 -2.87
CA TRP A 290 19.10 -10.08 -4.28
C TRP A 290 19.18 -8.56 -4.52
N ALA A 291 18.55 -7.75 -3.66
CA ALA A 291 18.56 -6.30 -3.77
C ALA A 291 19.88 -5.71 -3.30
N ILE A 292 20.52 -6.32 -2.30
CA ILE A 292 21.86 -5.96 -1.84
C ILE A 292 22.86 -6.17 -2.99
N GLU A 293 22.88 -7.38 -3.57
CA GLU A 293 23.73 -7.74 -4.71
C GLU A 293 23.48 -6.83 -5.92
N ASN A 294 22.21 -6.51 -6.21
CA ASN A 294 21.85 -5.61 -7.31
C ASN A 294 22.45 -4.21 -7.12
N VAL A 295 22.31 -3.61 -5.93
CA VAL A 295 22.88 -2.28 -5.63
C VAL A 295 24.41 -2.32 -5.61
N ASP A 296 25.02 -3.40 -5.11
CA ASP A 296 26.48 -3.57 -5.17
C ASP A 296 27.00 -3.62 -6.61
N SER A 297 26.33 -4.35 -7.50
CA SER A 297 26.72 -4.45 -8.90
C SER A 297 26.62 -3.12 -9.65
N SER A 298 25.61 -2.30 -9.35
CA SER A 298 25.45 -0.97 -9.98
C SER A 298 26.42 0.09 -9.46
N SER A 299 27.06 -0.16 -8.32
CA SER A 299 27.97 0.80 -7.66
C SER A 299 29.45 0.60 -8.06
N GLN A 300 29.76 -0.41 -8.88
CA GLN A 300 31.12 -0.66 -9.38
C GLN A 300 31.42 0.26 -10.58
N PRO A 301 32.51 1.05 -10.56
CA PRO A 301 32.92 1.85 -11.71
C PRO A 301 33.55 0.93 -12.77
N GLY A 302 32.77 0.50 -13.77
CA GLY A 302 33.31 -0.28 -14.89
C GLY A 302 32.33 -1.13 -15.69
N SER A 303 31.35 -0.52 -16.36
CA SER A 303 30.77 -1.09 -17.60
C SER A 303 30.13 0.02 -18.43
N GLY A 304 30.96 0.97 -18.87
CA GLY A 304 30.61 1.78 -20.04
C GLY A 304 30.43 0.84 -21.23
N GLN A 305 29.24 0.81 -21.80
CA GLN A 305 29.01 0.25 -23.12
C GLN A 305 29.94 0.98 -24.10
N THR A 306 31.01 0.31 -24.54
CA THR A 306 31.72 0.70 -25.74
C THR A 306 30.78 0.46 -26.92
N SER A 307 30.05 1.49 -27.34
CA SER A 307 29.49 1.55 -28.68
C SER A 307 30.64 1.52 -29.67
N GLN A 308 30.93 0.35 -30.22
CA GLN A 308 31.71 0.25 -31.45
C GLN A 308 30.84 0.77 -32.60
N CYS A 309 30.93 2.07 -32.87
CA CYS A 309 30.57 2.60 -34.18
C CYS A 309 31.69 2.20 -35.15
N SER A 310 31.39 1.23 -35.99
CA SER A 310 32.15 0.85 -37.18
C SER A 310 32.24 2.03 -38.14
N GLY A 311 33.39 2.71 -38.15
CA GLY A 311 33.75 3.67 -39.20
C GLY A 311 34.09 2.93 -40.48
N THR A 312 33.28 3.12 -41.52
CA THR A 312 33.57 2.67 -42.88
C THR A 312 34.49 3.71 -43.53
N THR A 313 35.75 3.38 -43.73
CA THR A 313 36.68 4.13 -44.57
C THR A 313 36.48 3.70 -46.03
N ALA A 314 35.77 4.52 -46.81
CA ALA A 314 35.76 4.43 -48.26
C ALA A 314 37.03 5.11 -48.80
N THR A 315 37.93 4.31 -49.37
CA THR A 315 39.04 4.77 -50.20
C THR A 315 38.57 4.71 -51.65
N GLY A 316 38.52 5.87 -52.31
CA GLY A 316 38.20 6.01 -53.72
C GLY A 316 39.09 7.08 -54.33
N THR A 317 40.23 6.64 -54.87
CA THR A 317 41.13 7.43 -55.70
C THR A 317 40.62 7.39 -57.14
N GLU A 318 40.12 8.51 -57.65
CA GLU A 318 39.95 8.72 -59.09
C GLU A 318 41.09 9.61 -59.60
N SER A 319 41.97 8.96 -60.37
CA SER A 319 42.87 9.59 -61.32
C SER A 319 42.14 9.73 -62.65
N THR A 320 42.01 10.94 -63.19
CA THR A 320 41.86 11.13 -64.64
C THR A 320 42.77 12.26 -65.09
N SER A 321 43.62 11.88 -66.04
CA SER A 321 44.59 12.66 -66.79
C SER A 321 43.93 13.47 -67.90
N GLU A 322 44.61 14.55 -68.26
CA GLU A 322 44.40 15.43 -69.42
C GLU A 322 44.20 14.71 -70.75
N SER A 323 43.43 15.35 -71.64
CA SER A 323 43.76 15.48 -73.06
C SER A 323 42.88 16.57 -73.73
N ASP A 324 43.60 17.55 -74.30
CA ASP A 324 43.28 18.54 -75.35
C ASP A 324 42.29 19.70 -75.11
#